data_AF-A0A3D4LUG5-F1
#
_entry.id   AF-A0A3D4LUG5-F1
#
_cell.length_a   1.000
_cell.length_b   1.000
_cell.length_c   1.000
_cell.angle_alpha   90.00
_cell.angle_beta   90.00
_cell.angle_gamma   90.00
#
_symmetry.space_group_name_H-M   'P 1'
#
loop_
_entity.id
_entity.type
_entity.pdbx_description
1 polymer ?
#
loop_
_entity_poly.entity_id
_entity_poly.type
_entity_poly.pdbx_seq_one_letter_code
_entity_poly.pdbx_strand_id
1 'polypeptide(L)'
;MGQDYGFDTFLMERWGGSEPADEKQRRHAAFRALQKKLKDCDIAAPGTIRAWCGITKRSEPGRDKMYQLAFALHLTHEELKQYLIEGLRMPGVQVNDYREIIYYYGLEHKLSMEKCEEMILVFEKHMCRTYVPLQKTHTKRLWSFYDDWRKLDPVHFLKRMCTHAEMFKGYSKTTLDYFIRLKSELLQYIQEDVKKGMEEDLEQLGYRQWLEESGIDDGDDKELIKRFLKNISRRRKMQVNASAKELIRSVRRDCSVVYAEHGRNRDVLRELYAPVVQPGTKNIFYKRASGAAAKSEIPYMSERHISDLLRVSLQKEREIQMAQALAYLRGEPKQDVCPEWICAYLDKLACEGHSDSDTPEKVSGSVTIGEAEEILARQHQLQKKRCLLIQRDDLLPLLLEVSGRKYKKEQELLGQKTDREEAKNRFCRMANTVLADCAMACLDERYALDRLLLDSFSKSDVEGIADLIDNGIG
;
A
#
# COMPACT_ATOMS: atom_id res chain seq x y z
N MET A 1 25.87 -7.11 12.31
CA MET A 1 24.62 -6.74 11.60
C MET A 1 24.75 -7.23 10.17
N GLY A 2 23.84 -8.10 9.72
CA GLY A 2 23.83 -8.57 8.33
C GLY A 2 23.42 -7.43 7.40
N GLN A 3 24.10 -7.30 6.27
CA GLN A 3 23.77 -6.32 5.23
C GLN A 3 22.33 -6.53 4.73
N ASP A 4 21.52 -5.46 4.62
CA ASP A 4 20.18 -5.54 4.02
C ASP A 4 20.27 -6.01 2.57
N TYR A 5 19.47 -7.04 2.25
CA TYR A 5 19.35 -7.54 0.89
C TYR A 5 18.39 -6.65 0.09
N GLY A 6 18.94 -5.56 -0.43
CA GLY A 6 18.26 -4.65 -1.35
C GLY A 6 18.54 -4.97 -2.83
N PHE A 7 17.97 -4.15 -3.72
CA PHE A 7 18.16 -4.29 -5.16
C PHE A 7 19.64 -4.24 -5.58
N ASP A 8 20.47 -3.51 -4.85
CA ASP A 8 21.91 -3.42 -5.09
C ASP A 8 22.62 -4.75 -4.83
N THR A 9 22.26 -5.46 -3.76
CA THR A 9 22.80 -6.79 -3.46
C THR A 9 22.30 -7.81 -4.49
N PHE A 10 21.03 -7.76 -4.87
CA PHE A 10 20.47 -8.60 -5.94
C PHE A 10 21.21 -8.40 -7.29
N LEU A 11 21.46 -7.15 -7.70
CA LEU A 11 22.23 -6.88 -8.91
C LEU A 11 23.68 -7.33 -8.79
N MET A 12 24.28 -7.19 -7.62
CA MET A 12 25.65 -7.66 -7.37
C MET A 12 25.77 -9.17 -7.53
N GLU A 13 24.84 -9.96 -7.00
CA GLU A 13 24.83 -11.41 -7.17
C GLU A 13 24.66 -11.82 -8.64
N ARG A 14 23.81 -11.09 -9.36
CA ARG A 14 23.46 -11.43 -10.74
C ARG A 14 24.50 -11.00 -11.77
N TRP A 15 25.17 -9.86 -11.54
CA TRP A 15 26.06 -9.23 -12.52
C TRP A 15 27.52 -9.10 -12.05
N GLY A 16 27.80 -9.31 -10.76
CA GLY A 16 29.12 -9.08 -10.15
C GLY A 16 30.15 -10.18 -10.38
N GLY A 17 29.75 -11.33 -10.92
CA GLY A 17 30.63 -12.49 -11.15
C GLY A 17 30.94 -13.29 -9.88
N SER A 18 31.51 -14.48 -10.03
CA SER A 18 31.70 -15.48 -8.96
C SER A 18 33.05 -15.43 -8.24
N GLU A 19 33.99 -14.60 -8.70
CA GLU A 19 35.36 -14.55 -8.16
C GLU A 19 35.43 -13.85 -6.79
N PRO A 20 36.43 -14.19 -5.94
CA PRO A 20 36.63 -13.58 -4.62
C PRO A 20 37.19 -12.16 -4.79
N ALA A 21 36.32 -11.23 -5.14
CA ALA A 21 36.59 -9.80 -5.16
C ALA A 21 35.92 -9.14 -3.95
N ASP A 22 36.58 -8.11 -3.40
CA ASP A 22 36.00 -7.22 -2.38
C ASP A 22 34.62 -6.72 -2.82
N GLU A 23 33.68 -6.51 -1.89
CA GLU A 23 32.28 -6.15 -2.19
C GLU A 23 32.21 -4.91 -3.09
N LYS A 24 33.05 -3.91 -2.81
CA LYS A 24 33.16 -2.71 -3.63
C LYS A 24 33.54 -3.04 -5.07
N GLN A 25 34.47 -3.96 -5.27
CA GLN A 25 34.88 -4.40 -6.61
C GLN A 25 33.76 -5.16 -7.31
N ARG A 26 33.02 -6.04 -6.60
CA ARG A 26 31.86 -6.76 -7.15
C ARG A 26 30.75 -5.80 -7.57
N ARG A 27 30.44 -4.78 -6.77
CA ARG A 27 29.48 -3.71 -7.16
C ARG A 27 29.90 -2.98 -8.43
N HIS A 28 31.19 -2.64 -8.57
CA HIS A 28 31.72 -2.01 -9.79
C HIS A 28 31.75 -2.98 -10.99
N ALA A 29 31.96 -4.28 -10.77
CA ALA A 29 31.84 -5.29 -11.81
C ALA A 29 30.40 -5.42 -12.29
N ALA A 30 29.44 -5.50 -11.36
CA ALA A 30 28.00 -5.53 -11.67
C ALA A 30 27.56 -4.30 -12.48
N PHE A 31 27.95 -3.10 -12.03
CA PHE A 31 27.69 -1.86 -12.77
C PHE A 31 28.25 -1.91 -14.20
N ARG A 32 29.52 -2.29 -14.38
CA ARG A 32 30.15 -2.36 -15.71
C ARG A 32 29.47 -3.38 -16.61
N ALA A 33 29.13 -4.55 -16.08
CA ALA A 33 28.45 -5.62 -16.83
C ALA A 33 27.05 -5.18 -17.27
N LEU A 34 26.28 -4.60 -16.34
CA LEU A 34 24.94 -4.07 -16.61
C LEU A 34 24.98 -2.91 -17.61
N GLN A 35 25.89 -1.94 -17.42
CA GLN A 35 26.06 -0.81 -18.34
C GLN A 35 26.47 -1.26 -19.75
N LYS A 36 27.32 -2.29 -19.86
CA LYS A 36 27.70 -2.86 -21.16
C LYS A 36 26.50 -3.47 -21.88
N LYS A 37 25.60 -4.14 -21.16
CA LYS A 37 24.37 -4.70 -21.73
C LYS A 37 23.35 -3.63 -22.13
N LEU A 38 23.29 -2.53 -21.39
CA LEU A 38 22.37 -1.42 -21.63
C LEU A 38 22.94 -0.33 -22.56
N LYS A 39 24.14 -0.52 -23.14
CA LYS A 39 24.90 0.55 -23.81
C LYS A 39 24.09 1.27 -24.91
N ASP A 40 23.27 0.53 -25.64
CA ASP A 40 22.48 1.04 -26.76
C ASP A 40 21.02 1.31 -26.38
N CYS A 41 20.68 1.18 -25.10
CA CYS A 41 19.33 1.37 -24.58
C CYS A 41 19.29 2.62 -23.67
N ASP A 42 18.54 3.65 -24.07
CA ASP A 42 18.36 4.87 -23.26
C ASP A 42 17.37 4.64 -22.10
N ILE A 43 17.75 3.79 -21.16
CA ILE A 43 16.89 3.40 -20.02
C ILE A 43 17.09 4.32 -18.83
N ALA A 44 18.35 4.61 -18.48
CA ALA A 44 18.70 5.45 -17.35
C ALA A 44 20.11 6.03 -17.51
N ALA A 45 20.32 7.23 -16.96
CA ALA A 45 21.64 7.83 -16.90
C ALA A 45 22.62 6.93 -16.11
N PRO A 46 23.92 6.90 -16.47
CA PRO A 46 24.92 6.07 -15.77
C PRO A 46 24.98 6.31 -14.26
N GLY A 47 24.72 7.54 -13.80
CA GLY A 47 24.65 7.86 -12.37
C GLY A 47 23.52 7.15 -11.64
N THR A 48 22.38 6.98 -12.30
CA THR A 48 21.22 6.23 -11.77
C THR A 48 21.53 4.74 -11.69
N ILE A 49 22.19 4.16 -12.71
CA ILE A 49 22.59 2.74 -12.69
C ILE A 49 23.63 2.48 -11.58
N ARG A 50 24.57 3.41 -11.35
CA ARG A 50 25.49 3.33 -10.20
C ARG A 50 24.77 3.35 -8.86
N ALA A 51 23.72 4.16 -8.74
CA ALA A 51 22.87 4.24 -7.55
C ALA A 51 22.12 2.91 -7.31
N TRP A 52 21.60 2.29 -8.37
CA TRP A 52 21.00 0.94 -8.31
C TRP A 52 21.98 -0.15 -7.89
N CYS A 53 23.25 -0.06 -8.29
CA CYS A 53 24.30 -0.99 -7.83
C CYS A 53 24.85 -0.64 -6.43
N GLY A 54 24.30 0.40 -5.78
CA GLY A 54 24.72 0.91 -4.47
C GLY A 54 26.18 1.37 -4.41
N ILE A 55 26.73 1.88 -5.53
CA ILE A 55 28.07 2.49 -5.58
C ILE A 55 28.04 3.92 -5.02
N THR A 56 26.92 4.62 -5.21
CA THR A 56 26.69 5.99 -4.72
C THR A 56 25.57 5.96 -3.67
N LYS A 57 24.58 6.87 -3.77
CA LYS A 57 23.37 6.81 -2.94
C LYS A 57 22.52 5.64 -3.43
N ARG A 58 22.18 4.69 -2.55
CA ARG A 58 21.30 3.55 -2.90
C ARG A 58 19.95 4.07 -3.40
N SER A 59 19.49 3.52 -4.51
CA SER A 59 18.16 3.77 -5.07
C SER A 59 17.68 2.52 -5.81
N GLU A 60 16.39 2.51 -6.17
CA GLU A 60 15.76 1.39 -6.87
C GLU A 60 14.98 1.92 -8.08
N PRO A 61 14.88 1.17 -9.20
CA PRO A 61 13.98 1.50 -10.29
C PRO A 61 12.52 1.36 -9.84
N GLY A 62 11.68 2.32 -10.22
CA GLY A 62 10.24 2.14 -10.15
C GLY A 62 9.75 1.04 -11.11
N ARG A 63 8.50 0.60 -10.92
CA ARG A 63 7.90 -0.52 -11.67
C ARG A 63 7.96 -0.35 -13.19
N ASP A 64 7.61 0.83 -13.71
CA ASP A 64 7.67 1.13 -15.16
C ASP A 64 9.11 1.03 -15.68
N LYS A 65 10.08 1.53 -14.92
CA LYS A 65 11.51 1.43 -15.26
C LYS A 65 12.00 -0.02 -15.22
N MET A 66 11.43 -0.86 -14.34
CA MET A 66 11.77 -2.28 -14.33
C MET A 66 11.28 -3.00 -15.60
N TYR A 67 10.08 -2.67 -16.12
CA TYR A 67 9.65 -3.23 -17.42
C TYR A 67 10.55 -2.75 -18.56
N GLN A 68 10.95 -1.47 -18.58
CA GLN A 68 11.93 -0.96 -19.56
C GLN A 68 13.27 -1.73 -19.49
N LEU A 69 13.77 -1.99 -18.28
CA LEU A 69 14.96 -2.82 -18.07
C LEU A 69 14.75 -4.26 -18.56
N ALA A 70 13.57 -4.83 -18.34
CA ALA A 70 13.28 -6.19 -18.76
C ALA A 70 13.36 -6.36 -20.28
N PHE A 71 12.82 -5.40 -21.05
CA PHE A 71 12.94 -5.40 -22.51
C PHE A 71 14.38 -5.19 -22.96
N ALA A 72 15.09 -4.22 -22.38
CA ALA A 72 16.48 -3.92 -22.74
C ALA A 72 17.46 -5.07 -22.44
N LEU A 73 17.18 -5.85 -21.40
CA LEU A 73 17.99 -7.00 -21.01
C LEU A 73 17.51 -8.32 -21.61
N HIS A 74 16.38 -8.30 -22.34
CA HIS A 74 15.69 -9.49 -22.85
C HIS A 74 15.43 -10.54 -21.76
N LEU A 75 14.95 -10.09 -20.59
CA LEU A 75 14.67 -10.98 -19.48
C LEU A 75 13.57 -11.98 -19.84
N THR A 76 13.76 -13.22 -19.43
CA THR A 76 12.67 -14.21 -19.45
C THR A 76 11.64 -13.88 -18.36
N HIS A 77 10.48 -14.55 -18.42
CA HIS A 77 9.43 -14.40 -17.42
C HIS A 77 9.89 -14.71 -15.99
N GLU A 78 10.68 -15.78 -15.81
CA GLU A 78 11.17 -16.15 -14.48
C GLU A 78 12.18 -15.13 -13.97
N GLU A 79 13.02 -14.58 -14.86
CA GLU A 79 13.95 -13.52 -14.48
C GLU A 79 13.22 -12.23 -14.10
N LEU A 80 12.24 -11.78 -14.90
CA LEU A 80 11.41 -10.62 -14.56
C LEU A 80 10.75 -10.80 -13.19
N LYS A 81 10.22 -12.00 -12.91
CA LYS A 81 9.62 -12.33 -11.62
C LYS A 81 10.65 -12.21 -10.49
N GLN A 82 11.85 -12.75 -10.63
CA GLN A 82 12.93 -12.61 -9.64
C GLN A 82 13.30 -11.14 -9.40
N TYR A 83 13.43 -10.34 -10.46
CA TYR A 83 13.72 -8.91 -10.33
C TYR A 83 12.62 -8.16 -9.55
N LEU A 84 11.35 -8.41 -9.86
CA LEU A 84 10.23 -7.76 -9.19
C LEU A 84 10.08 -8.23 -7.74
N ILE A 85 10.09 -9.54 -7.51
CA ILE A 85 9.74 -10.16 -6.23
C ILE A 85 10.92 -10.19 -5.27
N GLU A 86 12.09 -10.66 -5.72
CA GLU A 86 13.25 -10.84 -4.85
C GLU A 86 14.10 -9.59 -4.76
N GLY A 87 14.38 -8.96 -5.91
CA GLY A 87 15.24 -7.78 -6.00
C GLY A 87 14.56 -6.51 -5.50
N LEU A 88 13.35 -6.22 -6.02
CA LEU A 88 12.61 -4.99 -5.70
C LEU A 88 11.57 -5.17 -4.59
N ARG A 89 11.36 -6.40 -4.10
CA ARG A 89 10.39 -6.72 -3.03
C ARG A 89 8.96 -6.28 -3.35
N MET A 90 8.65 -6.11 -4.63
CA MET A 90 7.33 -5.74 -5.13
C MET A 90 6.50 -7.00 -5.40
N PRO A 91 5.17 -6.86 -5.51
CA PRO A 91 4.36 -7.88 -6.16
C PRO A 91 4.91 -8.24 -7.54
N GLY A 92 4.79 -9.52 -7.90
CA GLY A 92 5.03 -9.99 -9.26
C GLY A 92 4.08 -9.35 -10.28
N VAL A 93 4.14 -9.84 -11.52
CA VAL A 93 3.36 -9.30 -12.65
C VAL A 93 1.86 -9.25 -12.30
N GLN A 94 1.26 -8.07 -12.45
CA GLN A 94 -0.16 -7.86 -12.18
C GLN A 94 -0.97 -8.22 -13.42
N VAL A 95 -1.44 -9.46 -13.52
CA VAL A 95 -2.30 -9.92 -14.64
C VAL A 95 -3.61 -9.10 -14.77
N ASN A 96 -4.04 -8.44 -13.68
CA ASN A 96 -5.20 -7.55 -13.68
C ASN A 96 -4.88 -6.16 -14.29
N ASP A 97 -3.62 -5.84 -14.56
CA ASP A 97 -3.19 -4.62 -15.25
C ASP A 97 -2.90 -4.96 -16.72
N TYR A 98 -3.70 -4.40 -17.62
CA TYR A 98 -3.59 -4.72 -19.05
C TYR A 98 -2.24 -4.29 -19.64
N ARG A 99 -1.58 -3.27 -19.07
CA ARG A 99 -0.26 -2.84 -19.58
C ARG A 99 0.79 -3.87 -19.22
N GLU A 100 0.76 -4.34 -17.99
CA GLU A 100 1.70 -5.37 -17.51
C GLU A 100 1.53 -6.69 -18.25
N ILE A 101 0.29 -7.14 -18.52
CA ILE A 101 0.09 -8.39 -19.25
C ILE A 101 0.48 -8.28 -20.72
N ILE A 102 0.32 -7.10 -21.34
CA ILE A 102 0.81 -6.83 -22.70
C ILE A 102 2.35 -6.83 -22.72
N TYR A 103 3.02 -6.22 -21.74
CA TYR A 103 4.47 -6.30 -21.63
C TYR A 103 4.96 -7.72 -21.38
N TYR A 104 4.27 -8.48 -20.53
CA TYR A 104 4.59 -9.86 -20.25
C TYR A 104 4.48 -10.73 -21.52
N TYR A 105 3.41 -10.56 -22.29
CA TYR A 105 3.29 -11.16 -23.63
C TYR A 105 4.41 -10.71 -24.58
N GLY A 106 4.72 -9.41 -24.61
CA GLY A 106 5.77 -8.86 -25.47
C GLY A 106 7.15 -9.46 -25.20
N LEU A 107 7.52 -9.61 -23.93
CA LEU A 107 8.78 -10.25 -23.53
C LEU A 107 8.85 -11.72 -24.00
N GLU A 108 7.73 -12.44 -23.88
CA GLU A 108 7.66 -13.85 -24.32
C GLU A 108 7.87 -13.99 -25.82
N HIS A 109 7.22 -13.12 -26.59
CA HIS A 109 7.21 -13.14 -28.06
C HIS A 109 8.34 -12.32 -28.67
N LYS A 110 9.28 -11.84 -27.85
CA LYS A 110 10.43 -11.01 -28.27
C LYS A 110 10.00 -9.77 -29.08
N LEU A 111 8.86 -9.19 -28.72
CA LEU A 111 8.39 -7.93 -29.29
C LEU A 111 9.23 -6.77 -28.74
N SER A 112 9.33 -5.69 -29.50
CA SER A 112 9.91 -4.45 -28.98
C SER A 112 8.98 -3.80 -27.97
N MET A 113 9.53 -2.95 -27.11
CA MET A 113 8.72 -2.16 -26.20
C MET A 113 7.79 -1.21 -26.96
N GLU A 114 8.23 -0.61 -28.08
CA GLU A 114 7.35 0.25 -28.90
C GLU A 114 6.16 -0.54 -29.43
N LYS A 115 6.36 -1.79 -29.86
CA LYS A 115 5.27 -2.65 -30.31
C LYS A 115 4.25 -2.91 -29.20
N CYS A 116 4.71 -3.07 -27.96
CA CYS A 116 3.83 -3.25 -26.81
C CYS A 116 3.04 -1.97 -26.50
N GLU A 117 3.68 -0.80 -26.60
CA GLU A 117 3.01 0.50 -26.42
C GLU A 117 1.96 0.75 -27.51
N GLU A 118 2.21 0.34 -28.75
CA GLU A 118 1.19 0.33 -29.81
C GLU A 118 0.02 -0.60 -29.46
N MET A 119 0.31 -1.80 -28.95
CA MET A 119 -0.73 -2.75 -28.53
C MET A 119 -1.57 -2.19 -27.38
N ILE A 120 -0.95 -1.53 -26.40
CA ILE A 120 -1.63 -0.82 -25.30
C ILE A 120 -2.54 0.27 -25.87
N LEU A 121 -2.04 1.10 -26.79
CA LEU A 121 -2.84 2.13 -27.43
C LEU A 121 -4.05 1.55 -28.18
N VAL A 122 -3.87 0.46 -28.91
CA VAL A 122 -4.96 -0.23 -29.60
C VAL A 122 -5.98 -0.75 -28.59
N PHE A 123 -5.54 -1.37 -27.49
CA PHE A 123 -6.42 -1.83 -26.43
C PHE A 123 -7.22 -0.67 -25.79
N GLU A 124 -6.55 0.42 -25.42
CA GLU A 124 -7.17 1.61 -24.82
C GLU A 124 -8.19 2.27 -25.78
N LYS A 125 -7.91 2.32 -27.09
CA LYS A 125 -8.85 2.83 -28.12
C LYS A 125 -10.11 1.98 -28.27
N HIS A 126 -10.00 0.67 -28.07
CA HIS A 126 -11.09 -0.29 -28.31
C HIS A 126 -11.77 -0.78 -27.03
N MET A 127 -11.32 -0.35 -25.85
CA MET A 127 -12.05 -0.57 -24.61
C MET A 127 -13.42 0.10 -24.66
N CYS A 128 -14.43 -0.56 -24.10
CA CYS A 128 -15.78 -0.02 -24.05
C CYS A 128 -15.82 1.31 -23.29
N ARG A 129 -16.48 2.33 -23.85
CA ARG A 129 -16.59 3.67 -23.24
C ARG A 129 -17.36 3.66 -21.91
N THR A 130 -18.23 2.68 -21.69
CA THR A 130 -18.92 2.43 -20.42
C THR A 130 -18.17 1.40 -19.58
N TYR A 131 -16.83 1.45 -19.59
CA TYR A 131 -15.98 0.56 -18.82
C TYR A 131 -16.37 0.57 -17.34
N VAL A 132 -16.83 -0.57 -16.84
CA VAL A 132 -17.07 -0.80 -15.42
C VAL A 132 -16.26 -2.05 -15.01
N PRO A 133 -15.18 -1.89 -14.24
CA PRO A 133 -14.37 -3.02 -13.81
C PRO A 133 -15.14 -3.96 -12.89
N LEU A 134 -14.95 -5.27 -13.06
CA LEU A 134 -15.50 -6.27 -12.15
C LEU A 134 -14.80 -6.23 -10.78
N GLN A 135 -15.57 -5.89 -9.75
CA GLN A 135 -15.11 -5.74 -8.38
C GLN A 135 -15.00 -7.07 -7.61
N LYS A 136 -14.58 -8.15 -8.28
CA LYS A 136 -14.40 -9.49 -7.70
C LYS A 136 -12.98 -10.02 -7.94
N THR A 137 -12.57 -11.06 -7.22
CA THR A 137 -11.24 -11.68 -7.39
C THR A 137 -11.22 -12.56 -8.65
N HIS A 138 -10.31 -12.25 -9.58
CA HIS A 138 -10.23 -12.94 -10.88
C HIS A 138 -8.81 -13.31 -11.33
N THR A 139 -7.79 -13.04 -10.50
CA THR A 139 -6.37 -13.26 -10.84
C THR A 139 -6.10 -14.67 -11.36
N LYS A 140 -6.61 -15.71 -10.69
CA LYS A 140 -6.45 -17.12 -11.14
C LYS A 140 -7.10 -17.38 -12.49
N ARG A 141 -8.28 -16.80 -12.73
CA ARG A 141 -9.02 -16.96 -13.99
C ARG A 141 -8.32 -16.23 -15.14
N LEU A 142 -7.78 -15.03 -14.90
CA LEU A 142 -6.99 -14.29 -15.88
C LEU A 142 -5.71 -15.02 -16.26
N TRP A 143 -5.00 -15.64 -15.30
CA TRP A 143 -3.84 -16.47 -15.63
C TRP A 143 -4.23 -17.68 -16.48
N SER A 144 -5.32 -18.38 -16.14
CA SER A 144 -5.83 -19.48 -16.96
C SER A 144 -6.23 -19.04 -18.37
N PHE A 145 -6.82 -17.87 -18.52
CA PHE A 145 -7.11 -17.29 -19.84
C PHE A 145 -5.83 -16.95 -20.61
N TYR A 146 -4.85 -16.37 -19.93
CA TYR A 146 -3.57 -16.01 -20.53
C TYR A 146 -2.82 -17.23 -21.07
N ASP A 147 -2.89 -18.39 -20.41
CA ASP A 147 -2.26 -19.64 -20.89
C ASP A 147 -2.73 -20.06 -22.29
N ASP A 148 -3.95 -19.69 -22.67
CA ASP A 148 -4.47 -19.90 -24.01
C ASP A 148 -4.16 -18.71 -24.93
N TRP A 149 -4.34 -17.49 -24.44
CA TRP A 149 -4.18 -16.28 -25.25
C TRP A 149 -2.73 -16.03 -25.67
N ARG A 150 -1.76 -16.41 -24.84
CA ARG A 150 -0.32 -16.25 -25.15
C ARG A 150 0.13 -17.01 -26.39
N LYS A 151 -0.63 -18.00 -26.86
CA LYS A 151 -0.33 -18.78 -28.07
C LYS A 151 -0.77 -18.07 -29.36
N LEU A 152 -1.56 -17.01 -29.24
CA LEU A 152 -2.11 -16.25 -30.36
C LEU A 152 -1.11 -15.20 -30.83
N ASP A 153 -1.25 -14.74 -32.08
CA ASP A 153 -0.54 -13.55 -32.56
C ASP A 153 -1.08 -12.26 -31.89
N PRO A 154 -0.35 -11.13 -31.98
CA PRO A 154 -0.69 -9.91 -31.26
C PRO A 154 -2.11 -9.39 -31.50
N VAL A 155 -2.64 -9.54 -32.72
CA VAL A 155 -3.98 -9.03 -33.06
C VAL A 155 -5.04 -9.89 -32.39
N HIS A 156 -4.92 -11.22 -32.47
CA HIS A 156 -5.87 -12.13 -31.85
C HIS A 156 -5.77 -12.12 -30.32
N PHE A 157 -4.56 -11.95 -29.77
CA PHE A 157 -4.34 -11.72 -28.34
C PHE A 157 -5.13 -10.50 -27.84
N LEU A 158 -4.98 -9.34 -28.51
CA LEU A 158 -5.72 -8.12 -28.14
C LEU A 158 -7.23 -8.27 -28.28
N LYS A 159 -7.73 -8.95 -29.32
CA LYS A 159 -9.17 -9.24 -29.47
C LYS A 159 -9.73 -10.01 -28.27
N ARG A 160 -8.98 -11.00 -27.77
CA ARG A 160 -9.36 -11.74 -26.55
C ARG A 160 -9.35 -10.83 -25.33
N MET A 161 -8.32 -10.01 -25.14
CA MET A 161 -8.27 -9.05 -24.05
C MET A 161 -9.47 -8.09 -24.07
N CYS A 162 -9.81 -7.51 -25.23
CA CYS A 162 -10.95 -6.59 -25.35
C CYS A 162 -12.30 -7.26 -25.02
N THR A 163 -12.44 -8.55 -25.31
CA THR A 163 -13.65 -9.34 -24.96
C THR A 163 -13.84 -9.47 -23.44
N HIS A 164 -12.76 -9.32 -22.68
CA HIS A 164 -12.72 -9.44 -21.22
C HIS A 164 -12.17 -8.18 -20.55
N ALA A 165 -12.35 -7.02 -21.19
CA ALA A 165 -11.79 -5.75 -20.73
C ALA A 165 -12.13 -5.46 -19.27
N GLU A 166 -13.36 -5.79 -18.84
CA GLU A 166 -13.90 -5.59 -17.50
C GLU A 166 -13.09 -6.27 -16.38
N MET A 167 -12.25 -7.26 -16.72
CA MET A 167 -11.41 -7.97 -15.76
C MET A 167 -10.08 -7.22 -15.48
N PHE A 168 -9.67 -6.28 -16.35
CA PHE A 168 -8.39 -5.56 -16.26
C PHE A 168 -8.46 -4.25 -15.45
N LYS A 169 -8.80 -4.37 -14.17
CA LYS A 169 -8.97 -3.22 -13.26
C LYS A 169 -7.71 -2.52 -12.81
N GLY A 170 -6.52 -3.01 -13.17
CA GLY A 170 -5.23 -2.38 -12.84
C GLY A 170 -4.73 -2.60 -11.41
N TYR A 171 -5.43 -3.38 -10.58
CA TYR A 171 -5.00 -3.69 -9.21
C TYR A 171 -5.44 -5.09 -8.76
N SER A 172 -4.73 -5.65 -7.77
CA SER A 172 -5.10 -6.92 -7.13
C SER A 172 -6.19 -6.72 -6.07
N LYS A 173 -7.39 -7.22 -6.34
CA LYS A 173 -8.49 -7.22 -5.35
C LYS A 173 -8.20 -8.13 -4.17
N THR A 174 -7.52 -9.26 -4.39
CA THR A 174 -7.06 -10.15 -3.31
C THR A 174 -6.18 -9.41 -2.31
N THR A 175 -5.21 -8.64 -2.81
CA THR A 175 -4.29 -7.87 -1.97
C THR A 175 -5.02 -6.75 -1.21
N LEU A 176 -5.94 -6.05 -1.89
CA LEU A 176 -6.78 -5.04 -1.26
C LEU A 176 -7.68 -5.65 -0.15
N ASP A 177 -8.27 -6.81 -0.40
CA ASP A 177 -9.13 -7.50 0.57
C ASP A 177 -8.33 -7.93 1.80
N TYR A 178 -7.10 -8.43 1.62
CA TYR A 178 -6.21 -8.72 2.75
C TYR A 178 -5.89 -7.47 3.56
N PHE A 179 -5.55 -6.35 2.91
CA PHE A 179 -5.27 -5.09 3.61
C PHE A 179 -6.49 -4.58 4.40
N ILE A 180 -7.68 -4.56 3.79
CA ILE A 180 -8.93 -4.14 4.44
C ILE A 180 -9.23 -5.04 5.63
N ARG A 181 -9.10 -6.35 5.46
CA ARG A 181 -9.38 -7.33 6.51
C ARG A 181 -8.42 -7.15 7.69
N LEU A 182 -7.11 -7.13 7.45
CA LEU A 182 -6.11 -6.96 8.51
C LEU A 182 -6.29 -5.64 9.26
N LYS A 183 -6.54 -4.54 8.54
CA LYS A 183 -6.87 -3.25 9.15
C LYS A 183 -8.11 -3.33 10.04
N SER A 184 -9.15 -4.02 9.57
CA SER A 184 -10.42 -4.16 10.31
C SER A 184 -10.25 -5.02 11.56
N GLU A 185 -9.53 -6.14 11.46
CA GLU A 185 -9.21 -7.01 12.60
C GLU A 185 -8.38 -6.26 13.65
N LEU A 186 -7.34 -5.53 13.23
CA LEU A 186 -6.54 -4.71 14.15
C LEU A 186 -7.39 -3.64 14.86
N LEU A 187 -8.28 -2.95 14.12
CA LEU A 187 -9.19 -1.97 14.72
C LEU A 187 -10.13 -2.59 15.76
N GLN A 188 -10.64 -3.79 15.51
CA GLN A 188 -11.48 -4.50 16.48
C GLN A 188 -10.69 -4.78 17.76
N TYR A 189 -9.46 -5.28 17.65
CA TYR A 189 -8.64 -5.51 18.83
C TYR A 189 -8.29 -4.22 19.58
N ILE A 190 -7.98 -3.12 18.87
CA ILE A 190 -7.78 -1.80 19.50
C ILE A 190 -9.04 -1.37 20.26
N GLN A 191 -10.21 -1.53 19.67
CA GLN A 191 -11.48 -1.18 20.31
C GLN A 191 -11.76 -2.03 21.55
N GLU A 192 -11.47 -3.33 21.51
CA GLU A 192 -11.60 -4.23 22.66
C GLU A 192 -10.68 -3.80 23.82
N ASP A 193 -9.40 -3.53 23.54
CA ASP A 193 -8.43 -3.10 24.56
C ASP A 193 -8.82 -1.75 25.18
N VAL A 194 -9.15 -0.78 24.32
CA VAL A 194 -9.55 0.56 24.77
C VAL A 194 -10.86 0.50 25.56
N LYS A 195 -11.80 -0.38 25.19
CA LYS A 195 -13.05 -0.57 25.95
C LYS A 195 -12.76 -1.09 27.35
N LYS A 196 -11.89 -2.08 27.49
CA LYS A 196 -11.53 -2.65 28.80
C LYS A 196 -10.91 -1.59 29.71
N GLY A 197 -9.93 -0.83 29.23
CA GLY A 197 -9.33 0.27 30.01
C GLY A 197 -10.33 1.38 30.34
N MET A 198 -11.23 1.71 29.41
CA MET A 198 -12.29 2.70 29.64
C MET A 198 -13.28 2.27 30.72
N GLU A 199 -13.64 0.99 30.79
CA GLU A 199 -14.52 0.44 31.82
C GLU A 199 -13.88 0.52 33.22
N GLU A 200 -12.57 0.26 33.32
CA GLU A 200 -11.80 0.42 34.57
C GLU A 200 -11.77 1.89 35.02
N ASP A 201 -11.54 2.84 34.10
CA ASP A 201 -11.56 4.27 34.39
C ASP A 201 -12.97 4.77 34.79
N LEU A 202 -14.03 4.25 34.14
CA LEU A 202 -15.42 4.55 34.49
C LEU A 202 -15.79 4.03 35.88
N GLU A 203 -15.32 2.84 36.23
CA GLU A 203 -15.49 2.27 37.57
C GLU A 203 -14.83 3.14 38.63
N GLN A 204 -13.59 3.59 38.41
CA GLN A 204 -12.90 4.52 39.32
C GLN A 204 -13.62 5.86 39.49
N LEU A 205 -14.31 6.33 38.44
CA LEU A 205 -15.12 7.54 38.49
C LEU A 205 -16.49 7.33 39.17
N GLY A 206 -16.86 6.09 39.51
CA GLY A 206 -18.14 5.77 40.15
C GLY A 206 -19.31 5.74 39.17
N TYR A 207 -19.07 5.33 37.92
CA TYR A 207 -20.12 5.27 36.89
C TYR A 207 -21.26 4.30 37.26
N ARG A 208 -20.95 3.11 37.81
CA ARG A 208 -21.96 2.12 38.23
C ARG A 208 -22.92 2.68 39.28
N GLN A 209 -22.38 3.30 40.33
CA GLN A 209 -23.18 3.95 41.38
C GLN A 209 -24.06 5.06 40.79
N TRP A 210 -23.52 5.88 39.87
CA TRP A 210 -24.32 6.93 39.23
C TRP A 210 -25.47 6.36 38.39
N LEU A 211 -25.27 5.22 37.71
CA LEU A 211 -26.29 4.58 36.90
C LEU A 211 -27.45 4.08 37.77
N GLU A 212 -27.13 3.41 38.89
CA GLU A 212 -28.09 2.95 39.89
C GLU A 212 -28.88 4.11 40.51
N GLU A 213 -28.21 5.20 40.91
CA GLU A 213 -28.84 6.40 41.49
C GLU A 213 -29.71 7.16 40.48
N SER A 214 -29.40 7.05 39.18
CA SER A 214 -30.12 7.79 38.13
C SER A 214 -31.42 7.10 37.71
N GLY A 215 -31.62 5.82 38.05
CA GLY A 215 -32.81 5.05 37.70
C GLY A 215 -33.04 4.91 36.18
N ILE A 216 -31.98 4.94 35.37
CA ILE A 216 -32.04 4.83 33.91
C ILE A 216 -31.87 3.36 33.52
N ASP A 217 -32.92 2.74 32.99
CA ASP A 217 -32.97 1.30 32.67
C ASP A 217 -32.66 1.01 31.18
N ASP A 218 -32.75 2.02 30.31
CA ASP A 218 -32.53 1.86 28.87
C ASP A 218 -31.93 3.15 28.25
N GLY A 219 -30.90 3.00 27.41
CA GLY A 219 -30.24 4.11 26.73
C GLY A 219 -28.99 3.71 25.97
N ASP A 220 -28.68 4.47 24.91
CA ASP A 220 -27.44 4.32 24.16
C ASP A 220 -26.22 4.56 25.07
N ASP A 221 -25.40 3.53 25.19
CA ASP A 221 -24.28 3.42 26.12
C ASP A 221 -23.31 4.62 26.01
N LYS A 222 -23.02 5.02 24.77
CA LYS A 222 -22.18 6.19 24.46
C LYS A 222 -22.79 7.48 25.00
N GLU A 223 -24.09 7.70 24.85
CA GLU A 223 -24.74 8.90 25.40
C GLU A 223 -24.91 8.88 26.91
N LEU A 224 -25.12 7.71 27.51
CA LEU A 224 -25.11 7.56 28.97
C LEU A 224 -23.76 7.96 29.55
N ILE A 225 -22.66 7.48 28.97
CA ILE A 225 -21.30 7.86 29.39
C ILE A 225 -21.06 9.37 29.20
N LYS A 226 -21.45 9.96 28.06
CA LYS A 226 -21.29 11.41 27.86
C LYS A 226 -22.07 12.22 28.89
N ARG A 227 -23.29 11.79 29.24
CA ARG A 227 -24.13 12.44 30.24
C ARG A 227 -23.51 12.35 31.64
N PHE A 228 -23.01 11.17 32.01
CA PHE A 228 -22.25 10.96 33.25
C PHE A 228 -21.04 11.89 33.34
N LEU A 229 -20.19 11.91 32.31
CA LEU A 229 -18.97 12.72 32.29
C LEU A 229 -19.28 14.23 32.38
N LYS A 230 -20.39 14.68 31.78
CA LYS A 230 -20.87 16.06 31.89
C LYS A 230 -21.30 16.39 33.32
N ASN A 231 -21.99 15.48 34.00
CA ASN A 231 -22.43 15.66 35.38
C ASN A 231 -21.27 15.67 36.37
N ILE A 232 -20.36 14.68 36.28
CA ILE A 232 -19.25 14.55 37.23
C ILE A 232 -18.22 15.67 37.07
N SER A 233 -17.98 16.16 35.85
CA SER A 233 -17.05 17.27 35.56
C SER A 233 -17.46 18.61 36.19
N ARG A 234 -18.73 18.79 36.57
CA ARG A 234 -19.25 19.98 37.25
C ARG A 234 -19.03 19.94 38.77
N ARG A 235 -18.73 18.78 39.35
CA ARG A 235 -18.55 18.64 40.80
C ARG A 235 -17.25 19.31 41.23
N ARG A 236 -17.30 20.18 42.25
CA ARG A 236 -16.13 20.93 42.77
C ARG A 236 -14.95 20.02 43.14
N LYS A 237 -15.21 18.84 43.73
CA LYS A 237 -14.21 17.80 44.06
C LYS A 237 -13.41 17.33 42.84
N MET A 238 -14.06 17.23 41.68
CA MET A 238 -13.46 16.78 40.42
C MET A 238 -12.73 17.90 39.67
N GLN A 239 -13.09 19.16 39.94
CA GLN A 239 -12.40 20.32 39.37
C GLN A 239 -11.07 20.65 40.06
N VAL A 240 -10.82 20.13 41.25
CA VAL A 240 -9.56 20.36 41.98
C VAL A 240 -8.60 19.18 41.84
N ASN A 241 -9.11 17.96 41.66
CA ASN A 241 -8.29 16.76 41.50
C ASN A 241 -7.74 16.62 40.06
N ALA A 242 -6.41 16.71 39.89
CA ALA A 242 -5.74 16.58 38.60
C ALA A 242 -5.86 15.17 38.00
N SER A 243 -5.77 14.12 38.81
CA SER A 243 -5.92 12.72 38.38
C SER A 243 -7.35 12.45 37.88
N ALA A 244 -8.36 12.91 38.60
CA ALA A 244 -9.76 12.78 38.15
C ALA A 244 -10.04 13.52 36.83
N LYS A 245 -9.39 14.69 36.61
CA LYS A 245 -9.46 15.38 35.32
C LYS A 245 -8.81 14.59 34.19
N GLU A 246 -7.70 13.88 34.46
CA GLU A 246 -7.06 13.01 33.48
C GLU A 246 -7.97 11.84 33.13
N LEU A 247 -8.54 11.14 34.13
CA LEU A 247 -9.49 10.05 33.91
C LEU A 247 -10.67 10.51 33.04
N ILE A 248 -11.30 11.65 33.37
CA ILE A 248 -12.39 12.21 32.55
C ILE A 248 -11.92 12.50 31.10
N ARG A 249 -10.69 12.99 30.93
CA ARG A 249 -10.12 13.23 29.60
C ARG A 249 -9.77 11.94 28.86
N SER A 250 -9.34 10.89 29.57
CA SER A 250 -9.08 9.55 29.02
C SER A 250 -10.36 8.92 28.52
N VAL A 251 -11.37 8.76 29.39
CA VAL A 251 -12.68 8.19 29.03
C VAL A 251 -13.31 8.92 27.85
N ARG A 252 -13.21 10.25 27.76
CA ARG A 252 -13.70 10.99 26.57
C ARG A 252 -12.97 10.61 25.28
N ARG A 253 -11.66 10.40 25.33
CA ARG A 253 -10.86 9.95 24.18
C ARG A 253 -11.24 8.51 23.83
N ASP A 254 -11.35 7.64 24.82
CA ASP A 254 -11.60 6.22 24.66
C ASP A 254 -13.01 5.94 24.13
N CYS A 255 -14.03 6.62 24.66
CA CYS A 255 -15.39 6.61 24.10
C CYS A 255 -15.41 6.96 22.61
N SER A 256 -14.54 7.89 22.17
CA SER A 256 -14.48 8.26 20.75
C SER A 256 -13.88 7.17 19.87
N VAL A 257 -13.05 6.28 20.43
CA VAL A 257 -12.45 5.13 19.72
C VAL A 257 -13.43 3.95 19.72
N VAL A 258 -13.95 3.58 20.89
CA VAL A 258 -14.86 2.43 21.10
C VAL A 258 -16.12 2.58 20.26
N TYR A 259 -16.77 3.75 20.29
CA TYR A 259 -18.04 3.98 19.60
C TYR A 259 -17.86 4.74 18.27
N ALA A 260 -16.73 4.57 17.59
CA ALA A 260 -16.52 5.08 16.24
C ALA A 260 -17.30 4.23 15.23
N GLU A 261 -18.24 4.84 14.51
CA GLU A 261 -19.02 4.16 13.46
C GLU A 261 -18.17 3.66 12.30
N HIS A 262 -17.08 4.38 12.00
CA HIS A 262 -16.17 4.07 10.91
C HIS A 262 -14.75 3.91 11.44
N GLY A 263 -14.08 2.83 11.03
CA GLY A 263 -12.71 2.53 11.42
C GLY A 263 -11.70 3.59 10.96
N ARG A 264 -11.19 4.39 11.91
CA ARG A 264 -10.33 5.55 11.61
C ARG A 264 -8.88 5.13 11.40
N ASN A 265 -8.29 5.55 10.28
CA ASN A 265 -6.88 5.28 9.97
C ASN A 265 -5.92 5.76 11.08
N ARG A 266 -6.25 6.89 11.71
CA ARG A 266 -5.46 7.45 12.82
C ARG A 266 -5.30 6.49 14.00
N ASP A 267 -6.29 5.65 14.28
CA ASP A 267 -6.27 4.76 15.44
C ASP A 267 -5.29 3.60 15.18
N VAL A 268 -5.31 3.04 13.96
CA VAL A 268 -4.31 2.06 13.49
C VAL A 268 -2.90 2.63 13.52
N LEU A 269 -2.71 3.86 13.03
CA LEU A 269 -1.39 4.48 13.01
C LEU A 269 -0.85 4.79 14.40
N ARG A 270 -1.73 5.13 15.35
CA ARG A 270 -1.35 5.33 16.75
C ARG A 270 -0.95 4.03 17.42
N GLU A 271 -1.62 2.93 17.08
CA GLU A 271 -1.25 1.61 17.57
C GLU A 271 0.12 1.19 17.03
N LEU A 272 0.29 1.20 15.70
CA LEU A 272 1.52 0.74 15.07
C LEU A 272 2.73 1.62 15.41
N TYR A 273 2.54 2.94 15.47
CA TYR A 273 3.64 3.90 15.46
C TYR A 273 3.64 4.85 16.68
N ALA A 274 3.04 4.41 17.79
CA ALA A 274 2.91 5.21 19.03
C ALA A 274 4.17 6.01 19.42
N PRO A 275 5.40 5.43 19.39
CA PRO A 275 6.59 6.14 19.87
C PRO A 275 6.96 7.36 19.02
N VAL A 276 6.62 7.33 17.73
CA VAL A 276 6.99 8.36 16.75
C VAL A 276 5.83 9.30 16.40
N VAL A 277 4.61 9.02 16.88
CA VAL A 277 3.45 9.91 16.73
C VAL A 277 3.40 10.94 17.87
N GLN A 278 3.05 12.19 17.54
CA GLN A 278 2.84 13.24 18.54
C GLN A 278 1.54 13.02 19.33
N PRO A 279 1.57 13.02 20.67
CA PRO A 279 0.37 12.90 21.49
C PRO A 279 -0.58 14.09 21.33
N GLY A 280 -1.90 13.84 21.44
CA GLY A 280 -2.90 14.89 21.69
C GLY A 280 -3.43 15.67 20.46
N THR A 281 -2.91 15.45 19.26
CA THR A 281 -3.42 16.13 18.05
C THR A 281 -4.56 15.36 17.39
N LYS A 282 -5.54 16.07 16.83
CA LYS A 282 -6.61 15.44 16.02
C LYS A 282 -6.07 14.78 14.75
N ASN A 283 -4.96 15.30 14.21
CA ASN A 283 -4.26 14.79 13.02
C ASN A 283 -2.99 14.04 13.45
N ILE A 284 -2.59 13.03 12.68
CA ILE A 284 -1.32 12.33 12.92
C ILE A 284 -0.15 13.19 12.45
N PHE A 285 0.72 13.56 13.39
CA PHE A 285 2.00 14.20 13.10
C PHE A 285 3.12 13.32 13.63
N TYR A 286 4.05 12.97 12.75
CA TYR A 286 5.27 12.28 13.15
C TYR A 286 6.24 13.27 13.80
N LYS A 287 6.91 12.84 14.88
CA LYS A 287 7.98 13.61 15.52
C LYS A 287 9.10 13.79 14.49
N ARG A 288 9.34 15.03 14.04
CA ARG A 288 10.46 15.37 13.15
C ARG A 288 11.75 15.07 13.93
N ALA A 289 12.42 13.96 13.62
CA ALA A 289 13.67 13.52 14.23
C ALA A 289 13.60 13.13 15.73
N SER A 290 12.81 12.11 16.09
CA SER A 290 13.14 11.36 17.31
C SER A 290 14.35 10.45 17.03
N GLY A 291 15.24 10.26 18.01
CA GLY A 291 16.32 9.28 17.90
C GLY A 291 15.82 7.86 17.62
N ALA A 292 14.57 7.53 18.00
CA ALA A 292 13.89 6.29 17.67
C ALA A 292 13.55 6.17 16.17
N ALA A 293 13.06 7.24 15.53
CA ALA A 293 12.73 7.23 14.09
C ALA A 293 13.96 7.14 13.18
N ALA A 294 15.11 7.65 13.63
CA ALA A 294 16.38 7.51 12.91
C ALA A 294 17.06 6.15 13.12
N LYS A 295 16.64 5.40 14.16
CA LYS A 295 17.20 4.08 14.52
C LYS A 295 16.35 2.91 14.01
N SER A 296 15.02 3.06 13.93
CA SER A 296 14.17 1.97 13.44
C SER A 296 14.19 1.93 11.91
N GLU A 297 14.59 0.80 11.32
CA GLU A 297 14.53 0.54 9.87
C GLU A 297 13.09 0.26 9.38
N ILE A 298 12.06 0.54 10.20
CA ILE A 298 10.66 0.29 9.88
C ILE A 298 10.07 1.45 9.08
N PRO A 299 9.54 1.21 7.86
CA PRO A 299 8.84 2.23 7.10
C PRO A 299 7.48 2.57 7.75
N TYR A 300 7.12 3.86 7.75
CA TYR A 300 5.86 4.34 8.34
C TYR A 300 4.84 4.73 7.27
N MET A 301 3.57 4.40 7.52
CA MET A 301 2.46 4.82 6.67
C MET A 301 1.89 6.16 7.11
N SER A 302 1.48 7.01 6.17
CA SER A 302 0.68 8.21 6.49
C SER A 302 -0.82 7.93 6.40
N GLU A 303 -1.65 8.79 7.00
CA GLU A 303 -3.10 8.69 6.86
C GLU A 303 -3.55 8.84 5.40
N ARG A 304 -2.86 9.70 4.64
CA ARG A 304 -3.05 9.86 3.19
C ARG A 304 -2.71 8.58 2.45
N HIS A 305 -1.57 7.94 2.76
CA HIS A 305 -1.15 6.68 2.16
C HIS A 305 -2.19 5.59 2.35
N ILE A 306 -2.65 5.34 3.58
CA ILE A 306 -3.71 4.34 3.85
C ILE A 306 -5.01 4.69 3.10
N SER A 307 -5.40 5.97 3.09
CA SER A 307 -6.58 6.41 2.33
C SER A 307 -6.44 6.15 0.84
N ASP A 308 -5.26 6.38 0.26
CA ASP A 308 -4.99 6.13 -1.15
C ASP A 308 -5.01 4.61 -1.44
N LEU A 309 -4.39 3.76 -0.59
CA LEU A 309 -4.48 2.30 -0.72
C LEU A 309 -5.92 1.78 -0.70
N LEU A 310 -6.75 2.28 0.23
CA LEU A 310 -8.16 1.89 0.34
C LEU A 310 -8.99 2.34 -0.88
N ARG A 311 -8.54 3.39 -1.59
CA ARG A 311 -9.20 3.95 -2.78
C ARG A 311 -8.55 3.50 -4.08
N VAL A 312 -7.64 2.53 -4.06
CA VAL A 312 -6.92 2.06 -5.26
C VAL A 312 -7.87 1.68 -6.40
N SER A 313 -9.04 1.12 -6.08
CA SER A 313 -10.05 0.77 -7.07
C SER A 313 -10.55 1.98 -7.86
N LEU A 314 -10.97 3.03 -7.16
CA LEU A 314 -11.42 4.28 -7.74
C LEU A 314 -10.28 5.00 -8.47
N GLN A 315 -9.07 4.97 -7.90
CA GLN A 315 -7.92 5.66 -8.48
C GLN A 315 -7.49 5.02 -9.80
N LYS A 316 -7.43 3.68 -9.87
CA LYS A 316 -7.11 2.95 -11.09
C LYS A 316 -8.21 3.09 -12.14
N GLU A 317 -9.48 3.04 -11.74
CA GLU A 317 -10.58 3.28 -12.68
C GLU A 317 -10.48 4.66 -13.35
N ARG A 318 -10.21 5.71 -12.55
CA ARG A 318 -9.96 7.07 -13.08
C ARG A 318 -8.75 7.12 -14.01
N GLU A 319 -7.65 6.47 -13.64
CA GLU A 319 -6.44 6.43 -14.48
C GLU A 319 -6.69 5.74 -15.83
N ILE A 320 -7.46 4.65 -15.84
CA ILE A 320 -7.83 3.92 -17.05
C ILE A 320 -8.75 4.77 -17.93
N GLN A 321 -9.76 5.43 -17.36
CA GLN A 321 -10.65 6.33 -18.11
C GLN A 321 -9.89 7.50 -18.74
N MET A 322 -8.96 8.12 -18.01
CA MET A 322 -8.08 9.17 -18.57
C MET A 322 -7.21 8.64 -19.71
N ALA A 323 -6.65 7.43 -19.55
CA ALA A 323 -5.85 6.80 -20.59
C ALA A 323 -6.67 6.50 -21.85
N GLN A 324 -7.91 6.02 -21.70
CA GLN A 324 -8.84 5.82 -22.83
C GLN A 324 -9.16 7.14 -23.55
N ALA A 325 -9.40 8.22 -22.80
CA ALA A 325 -9.66 9.53 -23.38
C ALA A 325 -8.45 10.06 -24.16
N LEU A 326 -7.24 9.96 -23.59
CA LEU A 326 -6.00 10.32 -24.28
C LEU A 326 -5.76 9.45 -25.52
N ALA A 327 -5.99 8.14 -25.41
CA ALA A 327 -5.87 7.21 -26.53
C ALA A 327 -6.84 7.59 -27.65
N TYR A 328 -8.08 7.96 -27.33
CA TYR A 328 -9.08 8.39 -28.31
C TYR A 328 -8.64 9.64 -29.08
N LEU A 329 -8.12 10.66 -28.39
CA LEU A 329 -7.66 11.90 -29.01
C LEU A 329 -6.38 11.74 -29.83
N ARG A 330 -5.62 10.66 -29.61
CA ARG A 330 -4.32 10.44 -30.25
C ARG A 330 -4.45 10.23 -31.75
N GLY A 331 -3.95 11.20 -32.51
CA GLY A 331 -3.95 11.22 -33.97
C GLY A 331 -5.08 12.07 -34.58
N GLU A 332 -5.97 12.61 -33.75
CA GLU A 332 -7.04 13.51 -34.19
C GLU A 332 -6.53 14.95 -34.40
N PRO A 333 -7.18 15.76 -35.26
CA PRO A 333 -6.75 17.14 -35.52
C PRO A 333 -6.95 18.04 -34.28
N LYS A 334 -5.87 18.67 -33.81
CA LYS A 334 -5.88 19.45 -32.56
C LYS A 334 -6.84 20.65 -32.53
N GLN A 335 -7.17 21.20 -33.70
CA GLN A 335 -8.04 22.37 -33.85
C GLN A 335 -9.53 21.99 -33.83
N ASP A 336 -9.85 20.70 -33.96
CA ASP A 336 -11.24 20.25 -34.01
C ASP A 336 -11.90 20.34 -32.63
N VAL A 337 -13.23 20.39 -32.65
CA VAL A 337 -14.04 20.41 -31.43
C VAL A 337 -13.90 19.08 -30.70
N CYS A 338 -13.61 19.15 -29.41
CA CYS A 338 -13.49 17.98 -28.56
C CYS A 338 -14.84 17.23 -28.49
N PRO A 339 -14.84 15.88 -28.58
CA PRO A 339 -16.06 15.08 -28.44
C PRO A 339 -16.81 15.37 -27.14
N GLU A 340 -18.15 15.44 -27.23
CA GLU A 340 -19.04 15.79 -26.11
C GLU A 340 -18.81 14.93 -24.85
N TRP A 341 -18.55 13.63 -25.02
CA TRP A 341 -18.31 12.73 -23.90
C TRP A 341 -17.00 13.03 -23.15
N ILE A 342 -15.97 13.54 -23.84
CA ILE A 342 -14.70 13.96 -23.22
C ILE A 342 -14.93 15.28 -22.48
N CYS A 343 -15.67 16.22 -23.07
CA CYS A 343 -16.07 17.46 -22.39
C CYS A 343 -16.84 17.15 -21.10
N ALA A 344 -17.84 16.26 -21.16
CA ALA A 344 -18.59 15.83 -19.99
C ALA A 344 -17.71 15.14 -18.93
N TYR A 345 -16.70 14.37 -19.36
CA TYR A 345 -15.73 13.76 -18.46
C TYR A 345 -14.82 14.80 -17.79
N LEU A 346 -14.34 15.80 -18.54
CA LEU A 346 -13.57 16.92 -18.00
C LEU A 346 -14.37 17.73 -16.97
N ASP A 347 -15.65 18.00 -17.24
CA ASP A 347 -16.54 18.67 -16.29
C ASP A 347 -16.74 17.87 -15.00
N LYS A 348 -16.89 16.55 -15.13
CA LYS A 348 -16.95 15.63 -13.98
C LYS A 348 -15.65 15.72 -13.16
N LEU A 349 -14.49 15.70 -13.80
CA LEU A 349 -13.19 15.82 -13.12
C LEU A 349 -13.05 17.16 -12.39
N ALA A 350 -13.51 18.26 -12.99
CA ALA A 350 -13.50 19.57 -12.35
C ALA A 350 -14.44 19.65 -11.13
N CYS A 351 -15.60 18.98 -11.19
CA CYS A 351 -16.57 18.95 -10.09
C CYS A 351 -16.16 18.01 -8.94
N GLU A 352 -15.44 16.93 -9.24
CA GLU A 352 -14.96 15.95 -8.24
C GLU A 352 -13.67 16.40 -7.52
N GLY A 353 -13.12 17.56 -7.89
CA GLY A 353 -11.93 18.15 -7.31
C GLY A 353 -12.01 18.33 -5.79
N HIS A 354 -11.26 17.53 -5.04
CA HIS A 354 -10.94 17.80 -3.65
C HIS A 354 -9.86 18.88 -3.59
N SER A 355 -10.20 20.09 -3.11
CA SER A 355 -9.40 21.17 -2.45
C SER A 355 -7.86 21.26 -2.60
N ASP A 356 -7.23 20.62 -3.56
CA ASP A 356 -5.84 20.77 -3.95
C ASP A 356 -5.80 21.79 -5.10
N SER A 357 -4.77 22.64 -5.13
CA SER A 357 -4.55 23.71 -6.11
C SER A 357 -4.48 23.29 -7.59
N ASP A 358 -4.68 22.00 -7.89
CA ASP A 358 -4.47 21.37 -9.20
C ASP A 358 -5.79 21.00 -9.91
N THR A 359 -6.94 21.47 -9.38
CA THR A 359 -8.24 21.31 -10.04
C THR A 359 -8.25 22.02 -11.40
N PRO A 360 -8.69 21.36 -12.49
CA PRO A 360 -8.93 22.06 -13.75
C PRO A 360 -9.96 23.18 -13.52
N GLU A 361 -9.71 24.37 -14.05
CA GLU A 361 -10.74 25.41 -14.13
C GLU A 361 -11.96 24.84 -14.86
N LYS A 362 -13.17 25.22 -14.42
CA LYS A 362 -14.42 24.81 -15.08
C LYS A 362 -14.33 25.15 -16.57
N VAL A 363 -14.40 24.13 -17.43
CA VAL A 363 -14.24 24.34 -18.86
C VAL A 363 -15.56 24.84 -19.43
N SER A 364 -15.78 26.15 -19.37
CA SER A 364 -17.00 26.78 -19.89
C SER A 364 -16.79 27.18 -21.35
N GLY A 365 -17.08 26.29 -22.30
CA GLY A 365 -17.01 26.57 -23.74
C GLY A 365 -16.73 25.34 -24.62
N SER A 366 -16.67 25.55 -25.95
CA SER A 366 -16.21 24.54 -26.91
C SER A 366 -14.71 24.35 -26.78
N VAL A 367 -14.28 23.28 -26.13
CA VAL A 367 -12.87 22.90 -25.96
C VAL A 367 -12.35 22.32 -27.27
N THR A 368 -11.15 22.71 -27.68
CA THR A 368 -10.47 22.04 -28.79
C THR A 368 -9.88 20.70 -28.36
N ILE A 369 -9.64 19.79 -29.30
CA ILE A 369 -8.96 18.51 -29.02
C ILE A 369 -7.58 18.75 -28.37
N GLY A 370 -6.83 19.75 -28.86
CA GLY A 370 -5.50 20.08 -28.32
C GLY A 370 -5.54 20.52 -26.86
N GLU A 371 -6.50 21.37 -26.49
CA GLU A 371 -6.68 21.81 -25.09
C GLU A 371 -7.10 20.65 -24.18
N ALA A 372 -8.04 19.82 -24.64
CA ALA A 372 -8.49 18.65 -23.89
C ALA A 372 -7.35 17.64 -23.66
N GLU A 373 -6.53 17.38 -24.69
CA GLU A 373 -5.35 16.51 -24.60
C GLU A 373 -4.36 17.02 -23.53
N GLU A 374 -4.07 18.32 -23.51
CA GLU A 374 -3.15 18.91 -22.51
C GLU A 374 -3.68 18.78 -21.08
N ILE A 375 -4.96 19.09 -20.87
CA ILE A 375 -5.61 18.98 -19.55
C ILE A 375 -5.58 17.52 -19.08
N LEU A 376 -6.01 16.59 -19.94
CA LEU A 376 -6.03 15.16 -19.62
C LEU A 376 -4.62 14.61 -19.35
N ALA A 377 -3.61 14.99 -20.14
CA ALA A 377 -2.25 14.51 -19.95
C ALA A 377 -1.67 14.94 -18.60
N ARG A 378 -1.91 16.20 -18.22
CA ARG A 378 -1.49 16.74 -16.91
C ARG A 378 -2.18 16.01 -15.77
N GLN A 379 -3.51 15.86 -15.84
CA GLN A 379 -4.29 15.16 -14.81
C GLN A 379 -3.94 13.68 -14.72
N HIS A 380 -3.71 13.02 -15.86
CA HIS A 380 -3.28 11.63 -15.93
C HIS A 380 -1.95 11.41 -15.22
N GLN A 381 -0.98 12.30 -15.40
CA GLN A 381 0.31 12.22 -14.71
C GLN A 381 0.17 12.36 -13.18
N LEU A 382 -0.71 13.25 -12.72
CA LEU A 382 -1.01 13.40 -11.29
C LEU A 382 -1.76 12.18 -10.75
N GLN A 383 -2.71 11.65 -11.52
CA GLN A 383 -3.51 10.48 -11.15
C GLN A 383 -2.66 9.21 -11.05
N LYS A 384 -1.65 9.03 -11.93
CA LYS A 384 -0.67 7.93 -11.83
C LYS A 384 0.04 7.92 -10.49
N LYS A 385 0.40 9.08 -9.94
CA LYS A 385 1.05 9.18 -8.61
C LYS A 385 0.14 8.74 -7.47
N ARG A 386 -1.18 8.83 -7.65
CA ARG A 386 -2.18 8.38 -6.67
C ARG A 386 -2.45 6.87 -6.77
N CYS A 387 -2.18 6.25 -7.92
CA CYS A 387 -2.41 4.83 -8.17
C CYS A 387 -1.34 3.97 -7.49
N LEU A 388 -1.44 3.82 -6.18
CA LEU A 388 -0.51 3.04 -5.38
C LEU A 388 -0.70 1.54 -5.61
N LEU A 389 0.39 0.80 -5.45
CA LEU A 389 0.39 -0.66 -5.35
C LEU A 389 0.61 -1.02 -3.89
N ILE A 390 -0.23 -1.88 -3.32
CA ILE A 390 -0.02 -2.41 -1.96
C ILE A 390 1.23 -3.30 -2.01
N GLN A 391 2.19 -3.02 -1.12
CA GLN A 391 3.47 -3.70 -1.00
C GLN A 391 3.58 -4.50 0.29
N ARG A 392 4.69 -5.22 0.46
CA ARG A 392 5.00 -5.98 1.67
C ARG A 392 5.03 -5.09 2.90
N ASP A 393 5.63 -3.91 2.77
CA ASP A 393 5.78 -2.93 3.84
C ASP A 393 4.43 -2.37 4.35
N ASP A 394 3.37 -2.44 3.53
CA ASP A 394 2.01 -2.07 3.94
C ASP A 394 1.31 -3.18 4.75
N LEU A 395 1.66 -4.45 4.48
CA LEU A 395 0.99 -5.62 5.04
C LEU A 395 1.70 -6.15 6.29
N LEU A 396 3.02 -6.18 6.30
CA LEU A 396 3.82 -6.81 7.36
C LEU A 396 3.57 -6.22 8.76
N PRO A 397 3.49 -4.89 8.95
CA PRO A 397 3.17 -4.32 10.26
C PRO A 397 1.79 -4.77 10.78
N LEU A 398 0.79 -4.82 9.89
CA LEU A 398 -0.56 -5.28 10.24
C LEU A 398 -0.57 -6.77 10.55
N LEU A 399 0.16 -7.57 9.78
CA LEU A 399 0.28 -9.02 9.99
C LEU A 399 0.92 -9.35 11.34
N LEU A 400 1.96 -8.62 11.76
CA LEU A 400 2.60 -8.84 13.06
C LEU A 400 1.59 -8.59 14.20
N GLU A 401 0.95 -7.43 14.21
CA GLU A 401 0.01 -7.05 15.26
C GLU A 401 -1.20 -7.99 15.34
N VAL A 402 -1.82 -8.27 14.20
CA VAL A 402 -2.99 -9.17 14.14
C VAL A 402 -2.61 -10.57 14.60
N SER A 403 -1.44 -11.09 14.17
CA SER A 403 -0.98 -12.41 14.60
C SER A 403 -0.77 -12.47 16.10
N GLY A 404 -0.07 -11.47 16.65
CA GLY A 404 0.26 -11.39 18.07
C GLY A 404 -1.00 -11.30 18.94
N ARG A 405 -1.93 -10.41 18.58
CA ARG A 405 -3.20 -10.22 19.30
C ARG A 405 -4.09 -11.45 19.23
N LYS A 406 -4.19 -12.08 18.05
CA LYS A 406 -4.93 -13.34 17.90
C LYS A 406 -4.34 -14.46 18.77
N TYR A 407 -3.02 -14.61 18.76
CA TYR A 407 -2.35 -15.61 19.58
C TYR A 407 -2.58 -15.36 21.08
N LYS A 408 -2.35 -14.13 21.56
CA LYS A 408 -2.56 -13.75 22.98
C LYS A 408 -4.00 -14.06 23.42
N LYS A 409 -5.01 -13.68 22.63
CA LYS A 409 -6.43 -13.94 22.93
C LYS A 409 -6.74 -15.44 23.02
N GLU A 410 -6.17 -16.26 22.13
CA GLU A 410 -6.34 -17.72 22.19
C GLU A 410 -5.68 -18.33 23.44
N GLN A 411 -4.49 -17.87 23.82
CA GLN A 411 -3.79 -18.33 25.03
C GLN A 411 -4.55 -17.95 26.31
N GLU A 412 -5.08 -16.72 26.38
CA GLU A 412 -5.91 -16.27 27.48
C GLU A 412 -7.17 -17.13 27.65
N LEU A 413 -7.84 -17.48 26.55
CA LEU A 413 -9.03 -18.36 26.57
C LEU A 413 -8.69 -19.79 27.03
N LEU A 414 -7.50 -20.28 26.74
CA LEU A 414 -7.03 -21.60 27.15
C LEU A 414 -6.39 -21.62 28.55
N GLY A 415 -6.19 -20.45 29.18
CA GLY A 415 -5.47 -20.32 30.44
C GLY A 415 -3.99 -20.74 30.33
N GLN A 416 -3.43 -20.67 29.13
CA GLN A 416 -2.07 -21.10 28.81
C GLN A 416 -1.11 -19.92 28.78
N LYS A 417 0.18 -20.19 28.99
CA LYS A 417 1.23 -19.17 28.86
C LYS A 417 1.65 -19.06 27.41
N THR A 418 1.91 -17.83 26.98
CA THR A 418 2.46 -17.51 25.66
C THR A 418 3.75 -18.28 25.38
N ASP A 419 3.74 -19.13 24.35
CA ASP A 419 4.93 -19.73 23.76
C ASP A 419 5.42 -18.88 22.59
N ARG A 420 6.68 -18.44 22.66
CA ARG A 420 7.27 -17.53 21.68
C ARG A 420 7.53 -18.21 20.34
N GLU A 421 7.95 -19.47 20.37
CA GLU A 421 8.24 -20.21 19.16
C GLU A 421 6.94 -20.56 18.44
N GLU A 422 5.88 -20.89 19.19
CA GLU A 422 4.55 -21.06 18.62
C GLU A 422 4.01 -19.75 18.02
N ALA A 423 4.16 -18.62 18.73
CA ALA A 423 3.76 -17.30 18.24
C ALA A 423 4.50 -16.93 16.94
N LYS A 424 5.82 -17.14 16.90
CA LYS A 424 6.66 -16.91 15.71
C LYS A 424 6.21 -17.77 14.54
N ASN A 425 5.99 -19.06 14.77
CA ASN A 425 5.53 -20.00 13.74
C ASN A 425 4.15 -19.63 13.19
N ARG A 426 3.23 -19.17 14.05
CA ARG A 426 1.91 -18.67 13.63
C ARG A 426 2.02 -17.41 12.78
N PHE A 427 2.86 -16.45 13.19
CA PHE A 427 3.14 -15.26 12.40
C PHE A 427 3.72 -15.62 11.03
N CYS A 428 4.78 -16.45 10.99
CA CYS A 428 5.42 -16.87 9.75
C CYS A 428 4.42 -17.55 8.80
N ARG A 429 3.59 -18.46 9.33
CA ARG A 429 2.58 -19.14 8.53
C ARG A 429 1.55 -18.17 7.97
N MET A 430 1.04 -17.26 8.79
CA MET A 430 0.05 -16.28 8.35
C MET A 430 0.64 -15.31 7.31
N ALA A 431 1.82 -14.74 7.58
CA ALA A 431 2.50 -13.81 6.70
C ALA A 431 2.83 -14.47 5.36
N ASN A 432 3.46 -15.64 5.35
CA ASN A 432 3.81 -16.33 4.10
C ASN A 432 2.58 -16.73 3.28
N THR A 433 1.47 -17.11 3.93
CA THR A 433 0.21 -17.40 3.23
C THR A 433 -0.32 -16.14 2.52
N VAL A 434 -0.39 -15.02 3.24
CA VAL A 434 -0.91 -13.75 2.68
C VAL A 434 0.01 -13.21 1.58
N LEU A 435 1.33 -13.22 1.80
CA LEU A 435 2.32 -12.75 0.83
C LEU A 435 2.29 -13.59 -0.46
N ALA A 436 2.21 -14.92 -0.34
CA ALA A 436 2.10 -15.81 -1.49
C ALA A 436 0.83 -15.55 -2.31
N ASP A 437 -0.33 -15.41 -1.65
CA ASP A 437 -1.59 -15.06 -2.32
C ASP A 437 -1.55 -13.69 -3.01
N CYS A 438 -0.70 -12.78 -2.52
CA CYS A 438 -0.47 -11.46 -3.10
C CYS A 438 0.65 -11.45 -4.16
N ALA A 439 1.20 -12.61 -4.52
CA ALA A 439 2.34 -12.75 -5.43
C ALA A 439 3.57 -11.93 -4.99
N MET A 440 3.82 -11.85 -3.68
CA MET A 440 4.98 -11.22 -3.07
C MET A 440 5.96 -12.27 -2.54
N ALA A 441 7.19 -11.87 -2.27
CA ALA A 441 8.17 -12.74 -1.62
C ALA A 441 7.70 -13.11 -0.21
N CYS A 442 7.90 -14.37 0.17
CA CYS A 442 7.76 -14.82 1.55
C CYS A 442 8.76 -14.11 2.46
N LEU A 443 8.57 -14.27 3.77
CA LEU A 443 9.53 -13.84 4.78
C LEU A 443 10.90 -14.48 4.52
N ASP A 444 11.94 -13.64 4.57
CA ASP A 444 13.32 -14.02 4.34
C ASP A 444 14.23 -13.14 5.21
N GLU A 445 15.04 -13.76 6.07
CA GLU A 445 15.94 -13.10 7.02
C GLU A 445 17.01 -12.22 6.35
N ARG A 446 17.20 -12.36 5.03
CA ARG A 446 18.06 -11.46 4.25
C ARG A 446 17.48 -10.05 4.16
N TYR A 447 16.15 -9.90 4.19
CA TYR A 447 15.50 -8.59 4.20
C TYR A 447 15.50 -7.98 5.61
N ALA A 448 15.92 -6.72 5.73
CA ALA A 448 16.06 -6.03 7.01
C ALA A 448 14.76 -6.01 7.83
N LEU A 449 13.63 -5.63 7.21
CA LEU A 449 12.33 -5.58 7.88
C LEU A 449 11.93 -6.97 8.38
N ASP A 450 12.04 -8.01 7.55
CA ASP A 450 11.67 -9.37 7.95
C ASP A 450 12.51 -9.86 9.12
N ARG A 451 13.82 -9.64 9.08
CA ARG A 451 14.73 -10.00 10.17
C ARG A 451 14.31 -9.31 11.47
N LEU A 452 14.04 -8.01 11.41
CA LEU A 452 13.59 -7.23 12.56
C LEU A 452 12.27 -7.78 13.14
N LEU A 453 11.30 -8.14 12.28
CA LEU A 453 10.03 -8.72 12.71
C LEU A 453 10.20 -10.14 13.28
N LEU A 454 11.14 -10.94 12.76
CA LEU A 454 11.42 -12.28 13.28
C LEU A 454 12.18 -12.24 14.60
N ASP A 455 13.07 -11.26 14.77
CA ASP A 455 13.83 -11.03 16.00
C ASP A 455 12.95 -10.52 17.15
N SER A 456 11.77 -9.94 16.86
CA SER A 456 10.80 -9.50 17.87
C SER A 456 10.31 -10.61 18.80
N PHE A 457 10.38 -11.86 18.34
CA PHE A 457 9.98 -13.05 19.11
C PHE A 457 11.11 -13.59 20.01
N SER A 458 12.34 -13.07 19.91
CA SER A 458 13.50 -13.56 20.66
C SER A 458 13.59 -13.04 22.11
N LYS A 459 12.91 -11.92 22.40
CA LYS A 459 12.98 -11.21 23.70
C LYS A 459 11.99 -11.76 24.73
N SER A 460 11.99 -11.20 25.95
CA SER A 460 11.20 -11.68 27.09
C SER A 460 9.69 -11.73 26.82
N ASP A 461 9.19 -10.81 25.99
CA ASP A 461 7.81 -10.71 25.54
C ASP A 461 7.76 -10.55 24.01
N VAL A 462 6.65 -10.97 23.39
CA VAL A 462 6.41 -10.73 21.95
C VAL A 462 6.14 -9.24 21.75
N GLU A 463 7.13 -8.56 21.16
CA GLU A 463 7.11 -7.12 20.87
C GLU A 463 6.21 -6.80 19.67
N GLY A 464 5.33 -5.81 19.84
CA GLY A 464 4.58 -5.20 18.74
C GLY A 464 5.44 -4.24 17.92
N ILE A 465 4.87 -3.67 16.86
CA ILE A 465 5.55 -2.69 16.00
C ILE A 465 5.96 -1.45 16.81
N ALA A 466 5.11 -0.98 17.71
CA ALA A 466 5.43 0.14 18.58
C ALA A 466 6.64 -0.17 19.48
N ASP A 467 6.70 -1.36 20.08
CA ASP A 467 7.80 -1.78 20.95
C ASP A 467 9.12 -1.87 20.17
N LEU A 468 9.07 -2.41 18.93
CA LEU A 468 10.24 -2.48 18.05
C LEU A 468 10.82 -1.10 17.73
N ILE A 469 9.96 -0.10 17.54
CA ILE A 469 10.37 1.28 17.27
C ILE A 469 10.98 1.91 18.54
N ASP A 470 10.36 1.70 19.70
CA ASP A 470 10.81 2.31 20.96
C ASP A 470 12.15 1.74 21.43
N ASN A 471 12.30 0.41 21.31
CA ASN A 471 13.52 -0.30 21.69
C ASN A 471 14.69 -0.05 20.75
N GLY A 472 14.45 0.54 19.58
CA GLY A 472 15.48 0.94 18.62
C GLY A 472 16.53 -0.15 18.43
N ILE A 473 16.09 -1.37 18.10
CA ILE A 473 16.98 -2.49 17.83
C ILE A 473 17.78 -2.11 16.58
N GLY A 474 18.96 -1.56 16.80
CA GLY A 474 19.99 -1.28 15.80
C GLY A 474 20.92 -2.46 15.64
#